data_AF-A0A2V2U6U6-F1
#
_entry.id   AF-A0A2V2U6U6-F1
#
_cell.length_a   1.000
_cell.length_b   1.000
_cell.length_c   1.000
_cell.angle_alpha   90.00
_cell.angle_beta   90.00
_cell.angle_gamma   90.00
#
_symmetry.space_group_name_H-M   'P 1'
#
loop_
_entity.id
_entity.type
_entity.pdbx_description
1 polymer ?
#
loop_
_entity_poly.entity_id
_entity_poly.type
_entity_poly.pdbx_seq_one_letter_code
_entity_poly.pdbx_strand_id
1 'polypeptide(L)' 'MTDYKVDKYAIPAGSIILMSQYVIHHDSQYLSDPDLFSPDRWTKEAKVQFPRFIYFPFGGGIRGCVGETFALMEEYHY' A
#
# COMPACT_ATOMS: atom_id res chain seq x y z
N MET A 1 7.94 -11.03 -21.98
CA MET A 1 8.42 -10.17 -20.87
C MET A 1 9.61 -9.40 -21.39
N THR A 2 9.74 -8.12 -21.07
CA THR A 2 10.86 -7.27 -21.50
C THR A 2 11.54 -6.67 -20.28
N ASP A 3 12.76 -6.20 -20.46
CA ASP A 3 13.41 -5.37 -19.46
C ASP A 3 12.55 -4.13 -19.16
N TYR A 4 12.57 -3.68 -17.91
CA TYR A 4 11.78 -2.53 -17.46
C TYR A 4 12.65 -1.52 -16.73
N LYS A 5 12.49 -0.23 -17.04
CA LYS A 5 13.27 0.85 -16.42
C LYS A 5 12.45 1.53 -15.32
N VAL A 6 12.99 1.57 -14.10
CA VAL A 6 12.43 2.31 -12.97
C VAL A 6 13.45 3.36 -12.55
N ASP A 7 13.15 4.63 -12.83
CA ASP A 7 14.08 5.73 -12.62
C ASP A 7 15.47 5.43 -13.23
N LYS A 8 16.53 5.33 -12.42
CA LYS A 8 17.88 4.98 -12.87
C LYS A 8 18.18 3.47 -12.96
N TYR A 9 17.24 2.62 -12.54
CA TYR A 9 17.44 1.18 -12.45
C TYR A 9 16.82 0.44 -13.65
N ALA A 10 17.50 -0.62 -14.10
CA ALA A 10 16.98 -1.56 -15.08
C ALA A 10 16.63 -2.88 -14.38
N ILE A 11 15.41 -3.36 -14.58
CA ILE A 11 14.90 -4.62 -14.09
C ILE A 11 14.92 -5.61 -15.26
N PRO A 12 15.75 -6.67 -15.22
CA PRO A 12 15.83 -7.66 -16.29
C PRO A 12 14.51 -8.41 -16.53
N ALA A 13 14.23 -8.76 -17.78
CA ALA A 13 13.10 -9.60 -18.14
C ALA A 13 13.11 -10.92 -17.35
N GLY A 14 11.94 -11.29 -16.82
CA GLY A 14 11.78 -12.50 -16.00
C GLY A 14 12.05 -12.31 -14.51
N SER A 15 12.46 -11.11 -14.07
CA SER A 15 12.58 -10.79 -12.64
C SER A 15 11.22 -10.86 -11.93
N ILE A 16 11.23 -11.30 -10.67
CA ILE A 16 10.09 -11.22 -9.78
C ILE A 16 10.22 -9.95 -8.95
N ILE A 17 9.17 -9.12 -8.96
CA ILE A 17 9.07 -7.92 -8.13
C ILE A 17 8.01 -8.18 -7.07
N LEU A 18 8.34 -7.90 -5.81
CA LEU A 18 7.43 -8.02 -4.68
C LEU A 18 7.21 -6.66 -4.05
N MET A 19 5.95 -6.33 -3.81
CA MET A 19 5.55 -5.15 -3.02
C MET A 19 5.06 -5.66 -1.67
N SER A 20 5.77 -5.34 -0.59
CA SER A 20 5.40 -5.79 0.75
C SER A 20 4.60 -4.72 1.47
N GLN A 21 3.32 -5.03 1.76
CA GLN A 21 2.49 -4.21 2.64
C GLN A 21 3.15 -4.05 4.00
N TYR A 22 3.65 -5.15 4.58
CA TYR A 22 4.27 -5.14 5.90
C TYR A 22 5.42 -4.13 5.98
N VAL A 23 6.33 -4.14 5.00
CA VAL A 23 7.49 -3.24 5.01
C VAL A 23 7.05 -1.78 4.91
N ILE A 24 6.17 -1.45 3.97
CA ILE A 24 5.77 -0.04 3.75
C ILE A 24 4.86 0.46 4.87
N HIS A 25 3.97 -0.37 5.41
CA HIS A 25 3.07 0.01 6.51
C HIS A 25 3.80 0.17 7.84
N HIS A 26 5.07 -0.24 7.92
CA HIS A 26 5.93 -0.04 9.09
C HIS A 26 7.15 0.86 8.81
N ASP A 27 7.19 1.55 7.66
CA ASP A 27 8.31 2.43 7.33
C ASP A 27 8.20 3.77 8.07
N SER A 28 9.08 3.95 9.06
CA SER A 28 9.20 5.18 9.86
C SER A 28 9.51 6.44 9.05
N GLN A 29 9.95 6.31 7.79
CA GLN A 29 10.10 7.44 6.86
C GLN A 29 8.75 8.10 6.54
N TYR A 30 7.66 7.32 6.54
CA TYR A 30 6.33 7.78 6.17
C TYR A 30 5.34 7.77 7.34
N LEU A 31 5.53 6.89 8.32
CA LEU A 31 4.62 6.70 9.45
C LEU A 31 5.38 6.90 10.76
N SER A 32 5.10 7.99 11.48
CA SER A 32 5.64 8.20 12.84
C SER A 32 5.17 7.09 13.77
N ASP A 33 6.03 6.50 14.60
CA ASP A 33 5.68 5.41 15.52
C ASP A 33 4.88 4.28 14.81
N PRO A 34 5.47 3.62 13.79
CA PRO A 34 4.74 2.70 12.92
C PRO A 34 4.16 1.48 13.64
N ASP A 35 4.79 1.05 14.73
CA ASP A 35 4.36 -0.09 15.54
C ASP A 35 3.22 0.27 16.51
N LEU A 36 2.87 1.56 16.65
CA LEU A 36 1.77 2.00 17.48
C LEU A 36 0.43 1.81 16.75
N PHE A 37 -0.46 1.02 17.34
CA PHE A 37 -1.85 0.95 16.90
C PHE A 37 -2.56 2.29 17.18
N SER A 38 -2.73 3.09 16.12
CA SER A 38 -3.33 4.43 16.19
C SER A 38 -4.38 4.61 15.08
N PRO A 39 -5.66 4.30 15.32
CA PRO A 39 -6.73 4.44 14.33
C PRO A 39 -6.87 5.85 13.75
N ASP A 40 -6.61 6.88 14.55
CA ASP A 40 -6.70 8.30 14.16
C ASP A 40 -5.76 8.68 13.01
N ARG A 41 -4.73 7.87 12.73
CA ARG A 41 -3.85 8.05 11.57
C ARG A 41 -4.60 7.91 10.24
N TRP A 42 -5.74 7.23 10.25
CA TRP A 42 -6.45 6.81 9.05
C TRP A 42 -7.77 7.58 8.82
N THR A 43 -7.98 8.71 9.49
CA THR A 43 -9.08 9.63 9.18
C THR A 43 -8.96 10.18 7.76
N LYS A 44 -10.06 10.72 7.22
CA LYS A 44 -10.05 11.27 5.84
C LYS A 44 -9.05 12.42 5.73
N GLU A 45 -8.98 13.26 6.75
CA GLU A 45 -8.14 14.44 6.84
C GLU A 45 -6.67 14.05 6.98
N ALA A 46 -6.37 13.09 7.88
CA ALA A 46 -5.00 12.62 8.09
C ALA A 46 -4.44 11.88 6.87
N LYS A 47 -5.26 11.12 6.13
CA LYS A 47 -4.78 10.36 4.96
C LYS A 47 -4.21 11.23 3.83
N VAL A 48 -4.63 12.49 3.72
CA VAL A 48 -4.17 13.41 2.66
C VAL A 48 -2.67 13.71 2.75
N GLN A 49 -2.07 13.55 3.94
CA GLN A 49 -0.65 13.82 4.14
C GLN A 49 0.28 12.73 3.59
N PHE A 50 -0.25 11.54 3.27
CA PHE A 50 0.57 10.42 2.83
C PHE A 50 0.69 10.35 1.30
N PRO A 51 1.89 10.05 0.77
CA PRO A 51 2.04 9.66 -0.61
C PRO A 51 1.15 8.48 -0.98
N ARG A 52 0.82 8.39 -2.27
CA ARG A 52 0.06 7.27 -2.81
C ARG A 52 0.79 5.96 -2.52
N PHE A 53 0.04 4.92 -2.14
CA PHE A 53 0.54 3.59 -1.81
C PHE A 53 1.44 3.49 -0.56
N ILE A 54 1.40 4.45 0.37
CA ILE A 54 1.90 4.20 1.74
C ILE A 54 0.96 3.27 2.50
N TYR A 55 -0.34 3.31 2.20
CA TYR A 55 -1.32 2.36 2.69
C TYR A 55 -2.04 1.72 1.51
N PHE A 56 -1.90 0.39 1.39
CA PHE A 56 -2.43 -0.41 0.27
C PHE A 56 -2.79 -1.83 0.72
N PRO A 57 -3.62 -2.00 1.77
CA PRO A 57 -3.95 -3.31 2.34
C PRO A 57 -4.56 -4.26 1.30
N PHE A 58 -5.28 -3.71 0.32
CA PHE A 58 -5.94 -4.46 -0.75
C PHE A 58 -5.19 -4.39 -2.09
N GLY A 59 -3.90 -4.00 -2.08
CA GLY A 59 -3.12 -3.81 -3.31
C GLY A 59 -3.48 -2.50 -4.02
N GLY A 60 -3.31 -2.47 -5.34
CA GLY A 60 -3.55 -1.25 -6.10
C GLY A 60 -3.40 -1.39 -7.62
N GLY A 61 -3.77 -0.33 -8.33
CA GLY A 61 -3.75 -0.28 -9.79
C GLY A 61 -4.75 -1.26 -10.43
N ILE A 62 -4.45 -1.71 -11.64
CA ILE A 62 -5.34 -2.58 -12.43
C ILE A 62 -5.53 -4.00 -11.86
N ARG A 63 -4.80 -4.35 -10.79
CA ARG A 63 -4.88 -5.64 -10.09
C ARG A 63 -5.16 -5.46 -8.59
N GLY A 64 -5.80 -4.36 -8.21
CA GLY A 64 -6.34 -4.20 -6.85
C GLY A 64 -7.32 -5.33 -6.50
N CYS A 65 -7.50 -5.60 -5.22
CA CYS A 65 -8.42 -6.64 -4.75
C CYS A 65 -9.84 -6.34 -5.22
N VAL A 66 -10.43 -7.25 -5.99
CA VAL A 66 -11.83 -7.15 -6.43
C VAL A 66 -12.82 -7.17 -5.26
N GLY A 67 -12.40 -7.73 -4.12
CA GLY A 67 -13.22 -7.85 -2.90
C GLY A 67 -13.08 -6.68 -1.93
N GLU A 68 -12.30 -5.63 -2.22
CA GLU A 68 -12.08 -4.52 -1.27
C GLU A 68 -13.40 -3.90 -0.78
N THR A 69 -14.30 -3.53 -1.70
CA THR A 69 -15.60 -2.94 -1.34
C THR A 69 -16.46 -3.90 -0.54
N PHE A 70 -16.41 -5.20 -0.85
CA PHE A 70 -17.16 -6.21 -0.13
C PHE A 70 -16.64 -6.39 1.30
N ALA A 71 -15.31 -6.48 1.48
CA ALA A 71 -14.69 -6.59 2.79
C ALA A 71 -15.01 -5.39 3.68
N LEU A 72 -14.91 -4.17 3.14
CA LEU A 72 -15.29 -2.95 3.87
C LEU A 72 -16.79 -2.94 4.21
N MET A 73 -17.65 -3.37 3.29
CA MET A 73 -19.09 -3.48 3.56
C MET A 73 -19.37 -4.44 4.72
N GLU A 74 -18.74 -5.61 4.76
CA GLU A 74 -18.90 -6.55 5.87
C GLU A 74 -18.39 -5.95 7.20
N GLU A 75 -17.26 -5.24 7.19
CA GLU A 75 -16.71 -4.57 8.38
C GLU A 75 -17.68 -3.53 8.96
N TYR A 76 -18.28 -2.67 8.13
CA TYR A 76 -19.17 -1.59 8.59
C TYR A 76 -20.61 -2.05 8.91
N HIS A 77 -20.95 -3.32 8.66
CA HIS A 77 -22.28 -3.89 8.93
C HIS A 77 -22.36 -4.70 10.23
N TYR A 78 -21.30 -4.71 11.04
CA TYR A 78 -21.31 -5.14 12.44
C TYR A 78 -21.05 -3.94 13.37
#